data_AF-A0A412XZK8-F1
#
_entry.id   AF-A0A412XZK8-F1
#
_cell.length_a   1.000
_cell.length_b   1.000
_cell.length_c   1.000
_cell.angle_alpha   90.00
_cell.angle_beta   90.00
_cell.angle_gamma   90.00
#
_symmetry.space_group_name_H-M   'P 1'
#
loop_
_entity.id
_entity.type
_entity.pdbx_description
1 polymer ?
#
loop_
_entity_poly.entity_id
_entity_poly.type
_entity_poly.pdbx_seq_one_letter_code
_entity_poly.pdbx_strand_id
1 'polypeptide(L)'
;MGINPTFNQEDVSRRFAAFLDVIVKKQIERLQYLGEMCVEHARLIPANVGFTDQTGNLRSSIGYVVFSDGVAVHDNFAQVKEGNTGIKEGQKLAKTIGSKYPEGVVLVVTAGMNYALYVESKGRDVLTSAEHLAQQELPKMLQKLVSNIEKATTE
;
A
#
# COMPACT_ATOMS: atom_id res chain seq x y z
N MET A 1 -54.05 -5.39 8.71
CA MET A 1 -53.02 -6.42 8.90
C MET A 1 -51.68 -5.69 8.89
N GLY A 2 -50.94 -5.72 10.00
CA GLY A 2 -49.66 -5.03 10.10
C GLY A 2 -48.55 -5.85 9.43
N ILE A 3 -47.59 -5.18 8.81
CA ILE A 3 -46.35 -5.80 8.36
C ILE A 3 -45.55 -6.15 9.62
N ASN A 4 -45.33 -7.44 9.88
CA ASN A 4 -44.44 -7.89 10.96
C ASN A 4 -43.03 -8.06 10.40
N PRO A 5 -42.00 -7.41 10.96
CA PRO A 5 -40.63 -7.62 10.54
C PRO A 5 -40.21 -9.07 10.80
N THR A 6 -39.57 -9.69 9.82
CA THR A 6 -39.02 -11.06 9.90
C THR A 6 -37.57 -11.10 10.37
N PHE A 7 -36.97 -9.94 10.66
CA PHE A 7 -35.59 -9.79 11.10
C PHE A 7 -35.52 -9.32 12.55
N ASN A 8 -34.41 -9.64 13.23
CA ASN A 8 -34.10 -9.11 14.56
C ASN A 8 -32.93 -8.10 14.52
N GLN A 9 -32.57 -7.55 15.69
CA GLN A 9 -31.49 -6.58 15.79
C GLN A 9 -30.12 -7.14 15.38
N GLU A 10 -29.86 -8.42 15.66
CA GLU A 10 -28.60 -9.08 15.28
C GLU A 10 -28.46 -9.22 13.77
N ASP A 11 -29.57 -9.47 13.06
CA ASP A 11 -29.57 -9.54 11.59
C ASP A 11 -29.19 -8.19 10.97
N VAL A 12 -29.65 -7.08 11.57
CA VAL A 12 -29.29 -5.73 11.15
C VAL A 12 -27.80 -5.47 11.40
N SER A 13 -27.30 -5.76 12.60
CA SER A 13 -25.88 -5.61 12.94
C SER A 13 -24.97 -6.44 12.03
N ARG A 14 -25.35 -7.69 11.71
CA ARG A 14 -24.61 -8.56 10.80
C ARG A 14 -24.52 -7.98 9.39
N ARG A 15 -25.61 -7.37 8.90
CA ARG A 15 -25.66 -6.73 7.58
C ARG A 15 -24.69 -5.56 7.50
N PHE A 16 -24.66 -4.70 8.52
CA PHE A 16 -23.74 -3.56 8.58
C PHE A 16 -22.28 -4.01 8.69
N ALA A 17 -21.98 -4.99 9.55
CA ALA A 17 -20.63 -5.54 9.67
C ALA A 17 -20.12 -6.09 8.32
N ALA A 18 -20.92 -6.90 7.63
CA ALA A 18 -20.56 -7.44 6.32
C ALA A 18 -20.33 -6.33 5.27
N PHE A 19 -21.07 -5.22 5.34
CA PHE A 19 -20.86 -4.08 4.45
C PHE A 19 -19.54 -3.35 4.75
N LEU A 20 -19.22 -3.15 6.04
CA LEU A 20 -17.94 -2.57 6.45
C LEU A 20 -16.75 -3.45 6.01
N ASP A 21 -16.87 -4.77 6.12
CA ASP A 21 -15.84 -5.71 5.66
C ASP A 21 -15.58 -5.56 4.15
N VAL A 22 -16.63 -5.36 3.36
CA VAL A 22 -16.51 -5.08 1.91
C VAL A 22 -15.76 -3.77 1.68
N ILE A 23 -16.06 -2.72 2.45
CA ILE A 23 -15.37 -1.43 2.33
C ILE A 23 -13.88 -1.58 2.65
N VAL A 24 -13.53 -2.23 3.76
CA VAL A 24 -12.13 -2.47 4.15
C VAL A 24 -11.40 -3.27 3.08
N LYS A 25 -12.02 -4.33 2.56
CA LYS A 25 -11.45 -5.10 1.43
C LYS A 25 -11.17 -4.22 0.22
N LYS A 26 -12.09 -3.30 -0.13
CA LYS A 26 -11.89 -2.37 -1.25
C LYS A 26 -10.81 -1.33 -0.96
N GLN A 27 -10.62 -0.89 0.28
CA GLN A 27 -9.49 -0.04 0.65
C GLN A 27 -8.16 -0.78 0.44
N ILE A 28 -8.06 -2.03 0.91
CA ILE A 28 -6.87 -2.87 0.73
C ILE A 28 -6.55 -3.04 -0.76
N GLU A 29 -7.53 -3.40 -1.59
CA GLU A 29 -7.34 -3.56 -3.04
C GLU A 29 -6.82 -2.27 -3.71
N ARG A 30 -7.31 -1.10 -3.29
CA ARG A 30 -6.85 0.19 -3.83
C ARG A 30 -5.44 0.54 -3.39
N LEU A 31 -5.10 0.26 -2.13
CA LEU A 31 -3.75 0.50 -1.64
C LEU A 31 -2.72 -0.49 -2.21
N GLN A 32 -3.12 -1.75 -2.47
CA GLN A 32 -2.29 -2.69 -3.22
C GLN A 32 -1.98 -2.14 -4.61
N TYR A 33 -3.01 -1.71 -5.34
CA TYR A 33 -2.83 -1.12 -6.67
C TYR A 33 -1.92 0.12 -6.64
N LEU A 34 -2.10 1.02 -5.67
CA LEU A 34 -1.20 2.17 -5.49
C LEU A 34 0.24 1.74 -5.16
N GLY A 35 0.41 0.73 -4.31
CA GLY A 35 1.69 0.15 -3.96
C GLY A 35 2.43 -0.40 -5.18
N GLU A 36 1.73 -1.16 -6.04
CA GLU A 36 2.28 -1.63 -7.32
C GLU A 36 2.74 -0.48 -8.21
N MET A 37 1.89 0.56 -8.36
CA MET A 37 2.26 1.73 -9.17
C MET A 37 3.51 2.44 -8.63
N CYS A 38 3.62 2.63 -7.32
CA CYS A 38 4.79 3.25 -6.70
C CYS A 38 6.06 2.41 -6.89
N VAL A 39 5.97 1.10 -6.66
CA VAL A 39 7.11 0.19 -6.80
C VAL A 39 7.55 0.07 -8.25
N GLU A 40 6.61 -0.07 -9.18
CA GLU A 40 6.90 -0.08 -10.61
C GLU A 40 7.56 1.23 -11.04
N HIS A 41 7.00 2.37 -10.65
CA HIS A 41 7.56 3.68 -10.97
C HIS A 41 9.01 3.80 -10.50
N ALA A 42 9.26 3.53 -9.21
CA ALA A 42 10.60 3.57 -8.61
C ALA A 42 11.58 2.59 -9.27
N ARG A 43 11.11 1.40 -9.67
CA ARG A 43 11.94 0.37 -10.31
C ARG A 43 12.18 0.59 -11.79
N LEU A 44 11.40 1.43 -12.47
CA LEU A 44 11.58 1.74 -13.89
C LEU A 44 12.37 3.03 -14.13
N ILE A 45 12.74 3.75 -13.07
CA ILE A 45 13.56 4.97 -13.18
C ILE A 45 14.86 4.65 -13.94
N PRO A 46 15.14 5.34 -15.06
CA PRO A 46 16.37 5.17 -15.81
C PRO A 46 17.61 5.44 -14.94
N ALA A 47 18.68 4.69 -15.14
CA ALA A 47 19.88 4.75 -14.30
C ALA A 47 20.57 6.13 -14.28
N ASN A 48 20.38 6.96 -15.32
CA ASN A 48 20.90 8.33 -15.37
C ASN A 48 20.12 9.32 -14.49
N VAL A 49 18.86 9.01 -14.14
CA VAL A 49 18.03 9.81 -13.23
C VAL A 49 18.06 9.20 -11.82
N GLY A 50 17.85 7.89 -11.74
CA GLY A 50 17.91 7.13 -10.50
C GLY A 50 19.32 6.64 -10.21
N PHE A 51 19.50 5.33 -10.20
CA PHE A 51 20.77 4.72 -9.81
C PHE A 51 21.09 3.48 -10.64
N THR A 52 22.38 3.16 -10.73
CA THR A 52 22.87 1.93 -11.34
C THR A 52 22.97 0.82 -10.30
N ASP A 53 22.38 -0.33 -10.60
CA ASP A 53 22.47 -1.50 -9.73
C ASP A 53 23.87 -2.13 -9.79
N GLN A 54 24.58 -2.06 -8.68
CA GLN A 54 25.81 -2.84 -8.48
C GLN A 54 25.46 -4.26 -8.03
N THR A 55 24.98 -4.39 -6.78
CA THR A 55 24.59 -5.67 -6.15
C THR A 55 23.12 -6.04 -6.39
N GLY A 56 22.28 -5.07 -6.76
CA GLY A 56 20.82 -5.23 -6.84
C GLY A 56 20.08 -5.08 -5.50
N ASN A 57 20.79 -4.91 -4.38
CA ASN A 57 20.18 -4.75 -3.05
C ASN A 57 19.26 -3.53 -2.95
N LEU A 58 19.65 -2.39 -3.52
CA LEU A 58 18.82 -1.18 -3.45
C LEU A 58 17.50 -1.38 -4.17
N ARG A 59 17.52 -1.82 -5.44
CA ARG A 59 16.30 -2.08 -6.20
C ARG A 59 15.46 -3.22 -5.62
N SER A 60 16.09 -4.26 -5.08
CA SER A 60 15.39 -5.35 -4.40
C SER A 60 14.72 -4.92 -3.10
N SER A 61 15.28 -3.90 -2.43
CA SER A 61 14.71 -3.33 -1.21
C SER A 61 13.53 -2.37 -1.48
N ILE A 62 13.30 -2.02 -2.75
CA ILE A 62 12.11 -1.27 -3.17
C ILE A 62 10.94 -2.24 -3.24
N GLY A 63 9.96 -2.03 -2.37
CA GLY A 63 8.75 -2.84 -2.28
C GLY A 63 7.73 -2.19 -1.37
N TYR A 64 6.58 -2.83 -1.20
CA TYR A 64 5.54 -2.32 -0.31
C TYR A 64 4.89 -3.40 0.54
N VAL A 65 4.24 -2.96 1.61
CA VAL A 65 3.40 -3.79 2.49
C VAL A 65 2.11 -3.03 2.78
N VAL A 66 0.98 -3.71 2.71
CA VAL A 66 -0.32 -3.19 3.17
C VAL A 66 -0.64 -3.82 4.53
N PHE A 67 -1.05 -2.97 5.46
CA PHE A 67 -1.50 -3.36 6.79
C PHE A 67 -2.99 -3.07 6.94
N SER A 68 -3.68 -3.91 7.71
CA SER A 68 -5.02 -3.65 8.24
C SER A 68 -4.93 -3.81 9.75
N ASP A 69 -5.22 -2.75 10.49
CA ASP A 69 -5.22 -2.73 11.96
C ASP A 69 -3.92 -3.30 12.55
N GLY A 70 -2.78 -2.79 12.04
CA GLY A 70 -1.44 -3.21 12.44
C GLY A 70 -0.98 -4.58 11.94
N VAL A 71 -1.84 -5.36 11.28
CA VAL A 71 -1.51 -6.69 10.73
C VAL A 71 -1.13 -6.56 9.25
N ALA A 72 0.03 -7.10 8.87
CA ALA A 72 0.42 -7.16 7.46
C ALA A 72 -0.51 -8.12 6.70
N VAL A 73 -1.28 -7.60 5.74
CA VAL A 73 -2.24 -8.35 4.93
C VAL A 73 -1.72 -8.65 3.52
N HIS A 74 -0.72 -7.90 3.04
CA HIS A 74 -0.09 -8.11 1.75
C HIS A 74 1.32 -7.52 1.71
N ASP A 75 2.26 -8.20 1.05
CA ASP A 75 3.59 -7.67 0.75
C ASP A 75 4.03 -7.99 -0.68
N ASN A 76 4.77 -7.08 -1.29
CA ASN A 76 5.39 -7.30 -2.59
C ASN A 76 6.81 -6.73 -2.62
N PHE A 77 7.76 -7.66 -2.74
CA PHE A 77 9.18 -7.40 -2.98
C PHE A 77 9.68 -8.41 -4.02
N ALA A 78 10.36 -7.93 -5.05
CA ALA A 78 11.00 -8.80 -6.04
C ALA A 78 12.52 -8.66 -6.02
N GLN A 79 13.19 -9.80 -6.13
CA GLN A 79 14.65 -9.87 -6.19
C GLN A 79 15.17 -9.32 -7.52
N VAL A 80 16.27 -8.56 -7.44
CA VAL A 80 17.06 -8.08 -8.56
C VAL A 80 18.50 -8.52 -8.33
N LYS A 81 19.07 -9.27 -9.30
CA LYS A 81 20.41 -9.88 -9.18
C LYS A 81 20.53 -10.70 -7.88
N GLU A 82 21.63 -10.55 -7.15
CA GLU A 82 21.89 -11.20 -5.85
C GLU A 82 21.32 -10.41 -4.66
N GLY A 83 20.31 -9.57 -4.89
CA GLY A 83 19.80 -8.58 -3.94
C GLY A 83 18.97 -9.09 -2.76
N ASN A 84 19.17 -10.33 -2.30
CA ASN A 84 18.37 -10.96 -1.24
C ASN A 84 18.41 -10.17 0.08
N THR A 85 19.55 -9.56 0.40
CA THR A 85 19.66 -8.67 1.58
C THR A 85 18.72 -7.46 1.45
N GLY A 86 18.59 -6.92 0.25
CA GLY A 86 17.66 -5.82 -0.04
C GLY A 86 16.23 -6.14 0.32
N ILE A 87 15.72 -7.30 -0.08
CA ILE A 87 14.35 -7.74 0.25
C ILE A 87 14.15 -7.77 1.76
N LYS A 88 15.08 -8.40 2.49
CA LYS A 88 14.99 -8.56 3.95
C LYS A 88 14.96 -7.22 4.66
N GLU A 89 15.85 -6.30 4.28
CA GLU A 89 15.89 -4.97 4.90
C GLU A 89 14.65 -4.13 4.53
N GLY A 90 14.16 -4.23 3.29
CA GLY A 90 12.91 -3.58 2.85
C GLY A 90 11.70 -4.06 3.65
N GLN A 91 11.49 -5.38 3.71
CA GLN A 91 10.41 -5.98 4.50
C GLN A 91 10.51 -5.63 5.98
N LYS A 92 11.72 -5.67 6.55
CA LYS A 92 11.95 -5.31 7.96
C LYS A 92 11.59 -3.85 8.23
N LEU A 93 12.02 -2.93 7.36
CA LEU A 93 11.68 -1.51 7.48
C LEU A 93 10.18 -1.30 7.36
N ALA A 94 9.53 -1.91 6.37
CA ALA A 94 8.09 -1.79 6.15
C ALA A 94 7.28 -2.28 7.36
N LYS A 95 7.65 -3.44 7.93
CA LYS A 95 7.02 -3.98 9.15
C LYS A 95 7.26 -3.10 10.37
N THR A 96 8.47 -2.57 10.52
CA THR A 96 8.80 -1.65 11.64
C THR A 96 7.96 -0.39 11.58
N ILE A 97 7.72 0.16 10.38
CA ILE A 97 6.87 1.34 10.20
C ILE A 97 5.40 0.98 10.37
N GLY A 98 4.91 -0.05 9.68
CA GLY A 98 3.51 -0.45 9.72
C GLY A 98 3.01 -0.82 11.12
N SER A 99 3.85 -1.48 11.93
CA SER A 99 3.51 -1.82 13.32
C SER A 99 3.24 -0.62 14.24
N LYS A 100 3.62 0.61 13.84
CA LYS A 100 3.34 1.83 14.59
C LYS A 100 1.92 2.35 14.37
N TYR A 101 1.19 1.79 13.42
CA TYR A 101 -0.17 2.19 13.05
C TYR A 101 -1.12 1.01 13.32
N PRO A 102 -1.66 0.90 14.55
CA PRO A 102 -2.48 -0.24 14.96
C PRO A 102 -3.91 -0.21 14.42
N GLU A 103 -4.34 0.87 13.77
CA GLU A 103 -5.70 1.08 13.31
C GLU A 103 -5.73 1.50 11.85
N GLY A 104 -6.75 1.02 11.12
CA GLY A 104 -7.01 1.38 9.74
C GLY A 104 -6.15 0.64 8.72
N VAL A 105 -6.34 1.00 7.45
CA VAL A 105 -5.60 0.40 6.33
C VAL A 105 -4.44 1.30 5.94
N VAL A 106 -3.22 0.76 5.98
CA VAL A 106 -1.98 1.53 5.80
C VAL A 106 -1.15 0.93 4.67
N LEU A 107 -0.71 1.77 3.73
CA LEU A 107 0.28 1.41 2.72
C LEU A 107 1.66 1.91 3.14
N VAL A 108 2.64 1.01 3.18
CA VAL A 108 4.03 1.37 3.44
C VAL A 108 4.88 0.96 2.24
N VAL A 109 5.38 1.94 1.48
CA VAL A 109 6.35 1.75 0.40
C VAL A 109 7.74 2.07 0.95
N THR A 110 8.73 1.22 0.68
CA THR A 110 10.06 1.33 1.29
C THR A 110 11.18 1.11 0.30
N ALA A 111 12.35 1.69 0.61
CA ALA A 111 13.66 1.34 0.06
C ALA A 111 14.55 1.05 1.28
N GLY A 112 14.69 -0.22 1.63
CA GLY A 112 15.24 -0.66 2.92
C GLY A 112 16.75 -0.49 3.13
N MET A 113 17.52 -0.19 2.09
CA MET A 113 18.97 -0.05 2.25
C MET A 113 19.34 1.26 2.96
N ASN A 114 20.24 1.18 3.95
CA ASN A 114 20.70 2.34 4.73
C ASN A 114 21.33 3.48 3.90
N TYR A 115 21.85 3.18 2.72
CA TYR A 115 22.40 4.16 1.79
C TYR A 115 21.37 4.73 0.79
N ALA A 116 20.09 4.31 0.84
CA ALA A 116 19.05 4.81 -0.06
C ALA A 116 18.92 6.34 0.03
N LEU A 117 18.84 6.88 1.26
CA LEU A 117 18.79 8.32 1.50
C LEU A 117 20.06 9.04 1.02
N TYR A 118 21.22 8.41 1.17
CA TYR A 118 22.47 8.98 0.66
C TYR A 118 22.44 9.11 -0.87
N VAL A 119 21.94 8.08 -1.57
CA VAL A 119 21.75 8.13 -3.03
C VAL A 119 20.79 9.24 -3.41
N GLU A 120 19.66 9.38 -2.71
CA GLU A 120 18.71 10.48 -2.94
C GLU A 120 19.32 11.87 -2.70
N SER A 121 20.12 12.02 -1.65
CA SER A 121 20.81 13.28 -1.34
C SER A 121 21.80 13.73 -2.42
N LYS A 122 22.24 12.81 -3.30
CA LYS A 122 23.08 13.11 -4.47
C LYS A 122 22.28 13.50 -5.71
N GLY A 123 20.99 13.78 -5.55
CA GLY A 123 20.08 14.14 -6.63
C GLY A 123 19.67 12.96 -7.51
N ARG A 124 19.75 11.75 -6.96
CA ARG A 124 19.27 10.54 -7.64
C ARG A 124 17.89 10.18 -7.16
N ASP A 125 17.04 9.71 -8.04
CA ASP A 125 15.70 9.32 -7.65
C ASP A 125 15.66 7.85 -7.19
N VAL A 126 15.19 7.61 -5.96
CA VAL A 126 15.01 6.27 -5.39
C VAL A 126 13.53 6.02 -5.09
N LEU A 127 12.92 6.87 -4.26
CA LEU A 127 11.49 6.84 -3.93
C LEU A 127 10.79 8.19 -4.11
N THR A 128 11.55 9.27 -4.22
CA THR A 128 11.02 10.64 -4.27
C THR A 128 9.90 10.81 -5.32
N SER A 129 10.10 10.36 -6.56
CA SER A 129 9.04 10.46 -7.58
C SER A 129 7.86 9.53 -7.32
N ALA A 130 8.10 8.34 -6.76
CA ALA A 130 7.04 7.41 -6.37
C ALA A 130 6.18 7.97 -5.24
N GLU A 131 6.75 8.75 -4.31
CA GLU A 131 6.01 9.49 -3.29
C GLU A 131 5.11 10.55 -3.93
N HIS A 132 5.64 11.34 -4.87
CA HIS A 132 4.84 12.34 -5.59
C HIS A 132 3.68 11.68 -6.36
N LEU A 133 3.93 10.55 -7.01
CA LEU A 133 2.90 9.76 -7.68
C LEU A 133 1.83 9.29 -6.68
N ALA A 134 2.22 8.82 -5.50
CA ALA A 134 1.28 8.43 -4.45
C ALA A 134 0.40 9.60 -3.99
N GLN A 135 1.00 10.77 -3.74
CA GLN A 135 0.29 11.98 -3.32
C GLN A 135 -0.73 12.46 -4.37
N GLN A 136 -0.45 12.25 -5.66
CA GLN A 136 -1.35 12.61 -6.75
C GLN A 136 -2.48 11.60 -6.96
N GLU A 137 -2.20 10.31 -6.85
CA GLU A 137 -3.14 9.25 -7.20
C GLU A 137 -4.06 8.87 -6.03
N LEU A 138 -3.57 8.89 -4.79
CA LEU A 138 -4.33 8.50 -3.62
C LEU A 138 -5.65 9.29 -3.47
N PRO A 139 -5.69 10.64 -3.59
CA PRO A 139 -6.94 11.38 -3.47
C PRO A 139 -7.97 10.97 -4.54
N LYS A 140 -7.53 10.70 -5.77
CA LYS A 140 -8.41 10.26 -6.87
C LYS A 140 -9.02 8.89 -6.59
N MET A 141 -8.22 7.97 -6.03
CA MET A 141 -8.69 6.64 -5.65
C MET A 141 -9.69 6.70 -4.50
N LEU A 142 -9.44 7.54 -3.50
CA LEU A 142 -10.35 7.74 -2.37
C LEU A 142 -11.67 8.34 -2.81
N GLN A 143 -11.66 9.38 -3.66
CA GLN A 143 -12.88 9.97 -4.21
C GLN A 143 -13.73 8.93 -4.96
N LYS A 144 -13.09 8.09 -5.80
CA LYS A 144 -13.79 7.00 -6.50
C LYS A 144 -14.35 5.96 -5.53
N LEU A 145 -13.61 5.62 -4.47
CA LEU A 145 -14.07 4.66 -3.47
C LEU A 145 -15.30 5.19 -2.74
N VAL A 146 -15.26 6.44 -2.26
CA VAL A 146 -16.39 7.10 -1.59
C VAL A 146 -17.61 7.15 -2.51
N SER A 147 -17.44 7.60 -3.76
CA SER A 147 -18.55 7.66 -4.72
C SER A 147 -19.18 6.29 -5.00
N ASN A 148 -18.37 5.22 -5.04
CA ASN A 148 -18.90 3.87 -5.22
C ASN A 148 -19.67 3.38 -4.00
N ILE A 149 -19.24 3.74 -2.79
CA ILE A 149 -19.93 3.42 -1.53
C ILE A 149 -21.29 4.14 -1.51
N GLU A 150 -21.32 5.44 -1.81
CA GLU A 150 -22.56 6.23 -1.85
C GLU A 150 -23.59 5.62 -2.81
N LYS A 151 -23.17 5.26 -4.03
CA LYS A 151 -24.03 4.59 -5.01
C LYS A 151 -24.59 3.27 -4.47
N ALA A 152 -23.74 2.43 -3.89
CA ALA A 152 -24.15 1.14 -3.33
C ALA A 152 -25.10 1.25 -2.12
N THR A 153 -25.19 2.42 -1.48
CA THR A 153 -26.16 2.67 -0.38
C THR A 153 -27.48 3.29 -0.85
N THR A 154 -27.54 3.77 -2.09
CA THR A 154 -28.73 4.44 -2.64
C THR A 154 -29.56 3.52 -3.55
N GLU A 155 -28.95 2.45 -4.06
CA GLU A 155 -29.57 1.35 -4.83
C GLU A 155 -30.06 0.22 -3.92
#